data_AF-A0A7Y8LLT2-F1
#
_entry.id   AF-A0A7Y8LLT2-F1
#
_cell.length_a   1.000
_cell.length_b   1.000
_cell.length_c   1.000
_cell.angle_alpha   90.00
_cell.angle_beta   90.00
_cell.angle_gamma   90.00
#
_symmetry.space_group_name_H-M   'P 1'
#
loop_
_entity.id
_entity.type
_entity.pdbx_description
1 polymer ?
#
loop_
_entity_poly.entity_id
_entity_poly.type
_entity_poly.pdbx_seq_one_letter_code
_entity_poly.pdbx_strand_id
1 'polypeptide(L)'
;MKILLSWLKKYVNLDGISVDEIAHKLTMAGLEVEDVRSEAALYKGLVVGLVKKKQKHPNADKLSLCTVFDGKADLQVICGAPNVQENQKVVFAPIGTIIPKGNIKIEKAKIRGIESYGMICSEAELELSDNHDGIIVLPEETPVGTFITDSLGLNDAIFEIGITPNRPDALSHIGVARELSALYSKPFIIPSIKLVESEISINEFASISIEDDLNCPRYSALVIKDAEIKESPKWLKDVLIKIGLRPINNVVDVTNYVMYETGQPLHAFDLDLLNGHK
;
A
#
# COMPACT_ATOMS: atom_id res chain seq x y z
N MET A 1 -6.73 16.09 -4.87
CA MET A 1 -7.10 14.88 -4.07
C MET A 1 -6.24 13.71 -4.51
N LYS A 2 -5.68 12.93 -3.58
CA LYS A 2 -4.85 11.75 -3.93
C LYS A 2 -5.69 10.48 -4.01
N ILE A 3 -5.57 9.73 -5.11
CA ILE A 3 -6.31 8.51 -5.40
C ILE A 3 -5.33 7.38 -5.75
N LEU A 4 -5.51 6.21 -5.15
CA LEU A 4 -4.67 5.02 -5.37
C LEU A 4 -5.24 4.10 -6.44
N LEU A 5 -4.40 3.70 -7.41
CA LEU A 5 -4.79 2.75 -8.46
C LEU A 5 -5.19 1.39 -7.88
N SER A 6 -4.42 0.85 -6.94
CA SER A 6 -4.73 -0.42 -6.28
C SER A 6 -6.09 -0.40 -5.58
N TRP A 7 -6.49 0.75 -5.05
CA TRP A 7 -7.78 0.92 -4.39
C TRP A 7 -8.92 1.04 -5.40
N LEU A 8 -8.73 1.77 -6.50
CA LEU A 8 -9.69 1.82 -7.61
C LEU A 8 -9.96 0.41 -8.18
N LYS A 9 -8.91 -0.42 -8.29
CA LYS A 9 -9.01 -1.81 -8.78
C LYS A 9 -9.92 -2.70 -7.93
N LYS A 10 -10.21 -2.34 -6.68
CA LYS A 10 -11.20 -3.06 -5.83
C LYS A 10 -12.63 -2.91 -6.36
N TYR A 11 -12.92 -1.83 -7.10
CA TYR A 11 -14.28 -1.49 -7.55
C TYR A 11 -14.47 -1.60 -9.05
N VAL A 12 -13.40 -1.52 -9.84
CA VAL A 12 -13.45 -1.62 -11.30
C VAL A 12 -12.20 -2.32 -11.82
N ASN A 13 -12.36 -3.28 -12.74
CA ASN A 13 -11.21 -3.97 -13.33
C ASN A 13 -10.44 -3.01 -14.26
N LEU A 14 -9.21 -2.66 -13.91
CA LEU A 14 -8.34 -1.79 -14.72
C LEU A 14 -7.13 -2.53 -15.30
N ASP A 15 -7.18 -3.87 -15.34
CA ASP A 15 -6.07 -4.66 -15.87
C ASP A 15 -5.92 -4.47 -17.38
N GLY A 16 -4.66 -4.44 -17.82
CA GLY A 16 -4.28 -4.15 -19.20
C GLY A 16 -4.35 -2.67 -19.59
N ILE A 17 -4.78 -1.78 -18.69
CA ILE A 17 -4.85 -0.33 -18.93
C ILE A 17 -3.64 0.33 -18.27
N SER A 18 -2.91 1.16 -19.03
CA SER A 18 -1.75 1.87 -18.51
C SER A 18 -2.15 3.04 -17.59
N VAL A 19 -1.27 3.41 -16.67
CA VAL A 19 -1.48 4.55 -15.75
C VAL A 19 -1.69 5.86 -16.54
N ASP A 20 -0.90 6.08 -17.59
CA ASP A 20 -1.00 7.27 -18.44
C ASP A 20 -2.34 7.34 -19.18
N GLU A 21 -2.85 6.20 -19.65
CA GLU A 21 -4.15 6.14 -20.30
C GLU A 21 -5.30 6.46 -19.32
N ILE A 22 -5.23 5.92 -18.09
CA ILE A 22 -6.19 6.22 -17.03
C ILE A 22 -6.17 7.72 -16.71
N ALA A 23 -4.98 8.29 -16.50
CA ALA A 23 -4.81 9.71 -16.20
C ALA A 23 -5.37 10.60 -17.33
N HIS A 24 -5.01 10.30 -18.57
CA HIS A 24 -5.52 11.02 -19.74
C HIS A 24 -7.05 10.95 -19.84
N LYS A 25 -7.65 9.77 -19.66
CA LYS A 25 -9.11 9.61 -19.71
C LYS A 25 -9.83 10.38 -18.60
N LEU A 26 -9.30 10.36 -17.37
CA LEU A 26 -9.86 11.13 -16.25
C LEU A 26 -9.84 12.63 -16.56
N THR A 27 -8.70 13.15 -17.03
CA THR A 27 -8.57 14.58 -17.43
C THR A 27 -9.57 14.95 -18.51
N MET A 28 -9.71 14.12 -19.56
CA MET A 28 -10.68 14.36 -20.64
C MET A 28 -12.14 14.28 -20.17
N ALA A 29 -12.42 13.61 -19.06
CA ALA A 29 -13.74 13.55 -18.42
C ALA A 29 -14.00 14.72 -17.44
N GLY A 30 -13.06 15.65 -17.29
CA GLY A 30 -13.16 16.80 -16.40
C GLY A 30 -12.67 16.54 -14.97
N LEU A 31 -12.02 15.40 -14.72
CA LEU A 31 -11.27 15.13 -13.50
C LEU A 31 -9.78 15.30 -13.80
N GLU A 32 -9.31 16.55 -13.80
CA GLU A 32 -7.95 16.91 -14.19
C GLU A 32 -6.92 16.22 -13.28
N VAL A 33 -6.08 15.38 -13.87
CA VAL A 33 -4.95 14.74 -13.18
C VAL A 33 -3.75 15.68 -13.26
N GLU A 34 -3.41 16.29 -12.13
CA GLU A 34 -2.35 17.29 -11.98
C GLU A 34 -0.96 16.63 -11.87
N ASP A 35 -0.86 15.50 -11.17
CA ASP A 35 0.37 14.73 -10.99
C ASP A 35 0.06 13.22 -10.95
N VAL A 36 1.04 12.42 -11.37
CA VAL A 36 1.01 10.96 -11.29
C VAL A 36 2.31 10.49 -10.70
N ARG A 37 2.22 9.90 -9.50
CA ARG A 37 3.38 9.30 -8.83
C ARG A 37 3.29 7.80 -8.91
N SER A 38 4.22 7.18 -9.64
CA SER A 38 4.35 5.73 -9.70
C SER A 38 5.43 5.27 -8.74
N GLU A 39 5.06 4.39 -7.81
CA GLU A 39 6.03 3.72 -6.95
C GLU A 39 6.87 2.70 -7.73
N ALA A 40 6.39 2.22 -8.88
CA ALA A 40 7.12 1.28 -9.74
C ALA A 40 8.49 1.82 -10.17
N ALA A 41 8.60 3.14 -10.35
CA ALA A 41 9.85 3.79 -10.72
C ALA A 41 10.93 3.66 -9.64
N LEU A 42 10.54 3.64 -8.36
CA LEU A 42 11.46 3.47 -7.22
C LEU A 42 12.08 2.08 -7.21
N TYR A 43 11.34 1.07 -7.66
CA TYR A 43 11.76 -0.32 -7.64
C TYR A 43 12.30 -0.83 -8.98
N LYS A 44 12.58 0.10 -9.91
CA LYS A 44 13.02 -0.24 -11.27
C LYS A 44 14.34 -1.02 -11.23
N GLY A 45 14.32 -2.21 -11.83
CA GLY A 45 15.49 -3.08 -11.95
C GLY A 45 15.71 -4.03 -10.78
N LEU A 46 14.87 -3.99 -9.75
CA LEU A 46 14.84 -5.01 -8.71
C LEU A 46 14.07 -6.24 -9.21
N VAL A 47 14.64 -7.43 -8.99
CA VAL A 47 14.10 -8.69 -9.50
C VAL A 47 13.98 -9.74 -8.40
N VAL A 48 13.16 -10.75 -8.64
CA VAL A 48 13.09 -11.94 -7.79
C VAL A 48 14.31 -12.82 -8.07
N GLY A 49 15.16 -13.02 -7.06
CA GLY A 49 16.32 -13.91 -7.13
C GLY A 49 16.09 -15.20 -6.37
N LEU A 50 16.73 -16.30 -6.77
CA LEU A 50 16.78 -17.56 -6.03
C LEU A 50 18.18 -17.78 -5.46
N VAL A 51 18.29 -17.93 -4.14
CA VAL A 51 19.54 -18.31 -3.48
C VAL A 51 19.80 -19.79 -3.73
N LYS A 52 20.52 -20.11 -4.81
CA LYS A 52 20.87 -21.49 -5.17
C LYS A 52 21.84 -22.15 -4.21
N LYS A 53 22.71 -21.36 -3.57
CA LYS A 53 23.73 -21.86 -2.65
C LYS A 53 24.08 -20.83 -1.61
N LYS A 54 24.28 -21.27 -0.36
CA LYS A 54 24.82 -20.43 0.73
C LYS A 54 26.05 -21.10 1.33
N GLN A 55 27.14 -20.35 1.45
CA GLN A 55 28.37 -20.78 2.12
C GLN A 55 28.84 -19.71 3.10
N LYS A 56 29.59 -20.11 4.14
CA LYS A 56 30.23 -19.13 5.03
C LYS A 56 31.29 -18.36 4.25
N HIS A 57 31.36 -17.05 4.43
CA HIS A 57 32.41 -16.25 3.80
C HIS A 57 33.79 -16.66 4.35
N PRO A 58 34.78 -16.98 3.50
CA PRO A 58 36.06 -17.54 3.95
C PRO A 58 36.87 -16.57 4.81
N ASN A 59 36.69 -15.26 4.60
CA ASN A 59 37.42 -14.20 5.31
C ASN A 59 36.55 -13.37 6.27
N ALA A 60 35.33 -13.82 6.63
CA ALA A 60 34.45 -13.07 7.53
C ALA A 60 33.43 -13.96 8.25
N ASP A 61 33.32 -13.84 9.57
CA ASP A 61 32.45 -14.71 10.37
C ASP A 61 30.96 -14.40 10.27
N LYS A 62 30.61 -13.13 10.03
CA LYS A 62 29.22 -12.65 9.96
C LYS A 62 28.67 -12.52 8.54
N LEU A 63 29.43 -12.93 7.52
CA LEU A 63 29.01 -12.82 6.13
C LEU A 63 28.82 -14.20 5.51
N SER A 64 27.84 -14.28 4.62
CA SER A 64 27.59 -15.43 3.77
C SER A 64 27.99 -15.08 2.33
N LEU A 65 28.59 -16.06 1.66
CA LEU A 65 28.78 -16.06 0.22
C LEU A 65 27.63 -16.83 -0.41
N CYS A 66 26.80 -16.13 -1.18
CA CYS A 66 25.62 -16.68 -1.81
C CYS A 66 25.80 -16.75 -3.33
N THR A 67 25.25 -17.80 -3.95
CA THR A 67 25.01 -17.84 -5.40
C THR A 67 23.54 -17.57 -5.63
N VAL A 68 23.22 -16.45 -6.29
CA VAL A 68 21.85 -16.01 -6.55
C VAL A 68 21.59 -16.10 -8.04
N PHE A 69 20.54 -16.82 -8.42
CA PHE A 69 20.04 -16.88 -9.79
C PHE A 69 18.99 -15.78 -10.00
N ASP A 70 19.24 -14.85 -10.92
CA ASP A 70 18.35 -13.72 -11.22
C ASP A 70 17.35 -14.00 -12.37
N GLY A 71 17.25 -15.25 -12.80
CA GLY A 71 16.48 -15.66 -13.98
C GLY A 71 17.29 -15.68 -15.27
N LYS A 72 18.49 -15.12 -15.30
CA LYS A 72 19.39 -15.10 -16.46
C LYS A 72 20.74 -15.75 -16.17
N ALA A 73 21.35 -15.43 -15.04
CA ALA A 73 22.68 -15.89 -14.67
C ALA A 73 22.79 -16.17 -13.16
N ASP A 74 23.76 -17.02 -12.82
CA ASP A 74 24.16 -17.25 -11.44
C ASP A 74 25.21 -16.21 -11.04
N LEU A 75 24.87 -15.38 -10.07
CA LEU A 75 25.68 -14.27 -9.60
C LEU A 75 26.19 -14.54 -8.19
N GLN A 76 27.46 -14.22 -7.94
CA GLN A 76 28.05 -14.29 -6.62
C GLN A 76 27.70 -13.02 -5.83
N VAL A 77 27.06 -13.18 -4.68
CA VAL A 77 26.56 -12.09 -3.85
C VAL A 77 26.96 -12.32 -2.41
N ILE A 78 27.47 -11.29 -1.75
CA ILE A 78 27.81 -11.34 -0.33
C ILE A 78 26.63 -10.78 0.47
N CYS A 79 26.14 -11.56 1.43
CA CYS A 79 25.01 -11.19 2.27
C CYS A 79 25.35 -11.31 3.75
N GLY A 80 25.05 -10.27 4.53
CA GLY A 80 25.26 -10.26 5.98
C GLY A 80 24.02 -10.59 6.80
N ALA A 81 22.85 -10.73 6.16
CA ALA A 81 21.60 -10.96 6.88
C ALA A 81 21.55 -12.36 7.49
N PRO A 82 21.14 -12.50 8.76
CA PRO A 82 21.16 -13.79 9.45
C PRO A 82 20.12 -14.77 8.89
N ASN A 83 19.07 -14.26 8.28
CA ASN A 83 17.93 -15.03 7.77
C ASN A 83 18.10 -15.55 6.33
N VAL A 84 19.20 -15.22 5.63
CA VAL A 84 19.46 -15.76 4.28
C VAL A 84 19.72 -17.27 4.34
N GLN A 85 19.09 -18.07 3.49
CA GLN A 85 19.26 -19.52 3.39
C GLN A 85 19.24 -19.99 1.93
N GLU A 86 19.77 -21.19 1.70
CA GLU A 86 19.68 -21.86 0.42
C GLU A 86 18.22 -22.21 0.08
N ASN A 87 17.89 -22.21 -1.22
CA ASN A 87 16.55 -22.40 -1.79
C ASN A 87 15.51 -21.32 -1.43
N GLN A 88 15.93 -20.16 -0.94
CA GLN A 88 15.04 -19.02 -0.72
C GLN A 88 14.87 -18.15 -1.97
N LYS A 89 13.65 -17.69 -2.21
CA LYS A 89 13.36 -16.59 -3.13
C LYS A 89 13.47 -15.27 -2.38
N VAL A 90 14.19 -14.32 -2.96
CA VAL A 90 14.57 -13.07 -2.30
C VAL A 90 14.44 -11.90 -3.25
N VAL A 91 14.38 -10.68 -2.71
CA VAL A 91 14.52 -9.47 -3.54
C VAL A 91 15.99 -9.24 -3.84
N PHE A 92 16.33 -9.25 -5.13
CA PHE A 92 17.69 -9.09 -5.61
C PHE A 92 17.84 -7.78 -6.41
N ALA A 93 18.91 -7.05 -6.12
CA ALA A 93 19.34 -5.87 -6.84
C ALA A 93 20.60 -6.19 -7.67
N PRO A 94 20.45 -6.40 -8.99
CA PRO A 94 21.56 -6.51 -9.92
C PRO A 94 22.42 -5.24 -9.97
N ILE A 95 23.62 -5.36 -10.54
CA ILE A 95 24.48 -4.21 -10.84
C ILE A 95 23.73 -3.22 -11.74
N GLY A 96 23.79 -1.95 -11.39
CA GLY A 96 23.15 -0.84 -12.09
C GLY A 96 21.79 -0.44 -11.51
N THR A 97 21.17 -1.28 -10.68
CA THR A 97 19.92 -0.98 -9.98
C THR A 97 20.13 0.10 -8.92
N ILE A 98 19.14 0.95 -8.71
CA ILE A 98 19.16 2.00 -7.69
C ILE A 98 18.34 1.51 -6.49
N ILE A 99 18.95 1.55 -5.30
CA ILE A 99 18.26 1.26 -4.03
C ILE A 99 17.55 2.54 -3.57
N PRO A 100 16.24 2.48 -3.25
CA PRO A 100 15.47 3.65 -2.80
C PRO A 100 16.13 4.38 -1.64
N LYS A 101 16.46 3.64 -0.58
CA LYS A 101 17.10 4.20 0.61
C LYS A 101 18.48 4.77 0.26
N GLY A 102 18.58 6.10 0.36
CA GLY A 102 19.82 6.84 0.08
C GLY A 102 20.17 6.94 -1.41
N ASN A 103 19.28 6.51 -2.32
CA ASN A 103 19.45 6.63 -3.77
C ASN A 103 20.78 6.05 -4.28
N ILE A 104 21.15 4.87 -3.78
CA ILE A 104 22.47 4.26 -4.01
C ILE A 104 22.41 3.36 -5.24
N LYS A 105 23.28 3.62 -6.23
CA LYS A 105 23.44 2.73 -7.38
C LYS A 105 24.29 1.52 -6.99
N ILE A 106 23.78 0.31 -7.26
CA ILE A 106 24.51 -0.94 -7.02
C ILE A 106 25.62 -1.10 -8.06
N GLU A 107 26.83 -1.26 -7.57
CA GLU A 107 28.03 -1.50 -8.38
C GLU A 107 28.73 -2.78 -7.94
N LYS A 108 29.67 -3.25 -8.75
CA LYS A 108 30.53 -4.37 -8.38
C LYS A 108 31.38 -3.96 -7.18
N ALA A 109 31.18 -4.63 -6.05
CA ALA A 109 31.93 -4.36 -4.82
C ALA A 109 32.91 -5.49 -4.52
N LYS A 110 34.04 -5.18 -3.89
CA LYS A 110 34.96 -6.19 -3.34
C LYS A 110 34.93 -6.12 -1.82
N ILE A 111 34.28 -7.10 -1.19
CA ILE A 111 34.12 -7.15 0.27
C ILE A 111 35.05 -8.24 0.79
N ARG A 112 35.99 -7.86 1.67
CA ARG A 112 36.93 -8.80 2.32
C ARG A 112 37.67 -9.71 1.31
N GLY A 113 38.01 -9.15 0.16
CA GLY A 113 38.78 -9.83 -0.89
C GLY A 113 37.96 -10.56 -1.95
N ILE A 114 36.64 -10.70 -1.77
CA ILE A 114 35.75 -11.42 -2.68
C ILE A 114 34.80 -10.43 -3.36
N GLU A 115 34.53 -10.68 -4.64
CA GLU A 115 33.65 -9.82 -5.45
C GLU A 115 32.17 -10.14 -5.19
N SER A 116 31.34 -9.10 -5.07
CA SER A 116 29.88 -9.18 -4.98
C SER A 116 29.26 -8.50 -6.20
N TYR A 117 28.38 -9.21 -6.88
CA TYR A 117 27.75 -8.82 -8.13
C TYR A 117 26.27 -8.43 -7.94
N GLY A 118 26.02 -7.63 -6.91
CA GLY A 118 24.67 -7.20 -6.54
C GLY A 118 24.48 -7.19 -5.03
N MET A 119 23.21 -7.08 -4.63
CA MET A 119 22.77 -7.02 -3.23
C MET A 119 21.45 -7.77 -3.07
N ILE A 120 21.28 -8.48 -1.95
CA ILE A 120 19.98 -9.01 -1.53
C ILE A 120 19.37 -8.00 -0.56
N CYS A 121 18.15 -7.54 -0.82
CA CYS A 121 17.58 -6.37 -0.16
C CYS A 121 16.70 -6.73 1.06
N SER A 122 16.73 -5.83 2.04
CA SER A 122 15.84 -5.76 3.21
C SER A 122 14.66 -4.81 2.97
N GLU A 123 13.65 -4.86 3.82
CA GLU A 123 12.52 -3.92 3.77
C GLU A 123 12.98 -2.47 3.99
N ALA A 124 13.95 -2.26 4.90
CA ALA A 124 14.51 -0.93 5.16
C ALA A 124 15.22 -0.33 3.94
N GLU A 125 15.98 -1.12 3.19
CA GLU A 125 16.66 -0.64 1.97
C GLU A 125 15.68 -0.23 0.87
N LEU A 126 14.52 -0.89 0.84
CA LEU A 126 13.45 -0.59 -0.11
C LEU A 126 12.44 0.45 0.42
N GLU A 127 12.68 1.04 1.59
CA GLU A 127 11.77 1.99 2.24
C GLU A 127 10.34 1.44 2.47
N LEU A 128 10.21 0.13 2.63
CA LEU A 128 8.93 -0.55 2.89
C LEU A 128 8.56 -0.61 4.39
N SER A 129 9.58 -0.54 5.25
CA SER A 129 9.50 -0.70 6.72
C SER A 129 10.80 -0.23 7.37
N ASP A 130 10.78 0.12 8.66
CA ASP A 130 12.02 0.38 9.44
C ASP A 130 12.76 -0.89 9.87
N ASN A 131 12.21 -2.06 9.52
CA ASN A 131 12.78 -3.36 9.85
C ASN A 131 14.13 -3.58 9.14
N HIS A 132 15.17 -3.77 9.97
CA HIS A 132 16.55 -4.02 9.54
C HIS A 132 17.08 -5.38 10.02
N ASP A 133 16.21 -6.26 10.51
CA ASP A 133 16.58 -7.55 11.10
C ASP A 133 17.03 -8.57 10.04
N GLY A 134 16.67 -8.37 8.77
CA GLY A 134 17.05 -9.29 7.71
C GLY A 134 16.60 -8.90 6.30
N ILE A 135 16.84 -9.80 5.36
CA ILE A 135 16.41 -9.67 3.96
C ILE A 135 14.94 -10.04 3.78
N ILE A 136 14.34 -9.57 2.67
CA ILE A 136 12.99 -9.97 2.25
C ILE A 136 13.05 -11.40 1.68
N VAL A 137 12.28 -12.30 2.30
CA VAL A 137 12.05 -13.68 1.79
C VAL A 137 10.66 -13.73 1.16
N LEU A 138 10.61 -14.15 -0.10
CA LEU A 138 9.41 -14.21 -0.91
C LEU A 138 8.78 -15.61 -0.86
N PRO A 139 7.46 -15.73 -1.10
CA PRO A 139 6.80 -17.02 -1.20
C PRO A 139 7.40 -17.95 -2.27
N GLU A 140 7.31 -19.26 -2.06
CA GLU A 140 7.92 -20.26 -2.94
C GLU A 140 7.30 -20.28 -4.35
N GLU A 141 6.09 -19.78 -4.53
CA GLU A 141 5.38 -19.69 -5.80
C GLU A 141 5.83 -18.50 -6.66
N THR A 142 6.57 -17.52 -6.11
CA THR A 142 6.94 -16.30 -6.83
C THR A 142 7.89 -16.60 -8.01
N PRO A 143 7.59 -16.24 -9.26
CA PRO A 143 8.47 -16.56 -10.40
C PRO A 143 9.86 -15.92 -10.25
N VAL A 144 10.94 -16.66 -10.55
CA VAL A 144 12.31 -16.12 -10.48
C VAL A 144 12.60 -15.29 -11.73
N GLY A 145 13.25 -14.15 -11.57
CA GLY A 145 13.64 -13.23 -12.64
C GLY A 145 12.56 -12.25 -13.08
N THR A 146 11.38 -12.29 -12.47
CA THR A 146 10.35 -11.23 -12.65
C THR A 146 10.72 -10.00 -11.83
N PHE A 147 10.22 -8.84 -12.24
CA PHE A 147 10.39 -7.62 -11.46
C PHE A 147 9.61 -7.72 -10.15
N ILE A 148 10.19 -7.17 -9.07
CA ILE A 148 9.53 -7.20 -7.76
C ILE A 148 8.25 -6.38 -7.75
N THR A 149 8.15 -5.36 -8.61
CA THR A 149 6.94 -4.56 -8.79
C THR A 149 5.75 -5.45 -9.08
N ASP A 150 5.92 -6.42 -9.96
CA ASP A 150 4.85 -7.32 -10.39
C ASP A 150 4.55 -8.40 -9.34
N SER A 151 5.57 -8.80 -8.57
CA SER A 151 5.47 -9.90 -7.59
C SER A 151 4.96 -9.45 -6.22
N LEU A 152 5.30 -8.24 -5.80
CA LEU A 152 4.95 -7.67 -4.49
C LEU A 152 3.83 -6.62 -4.57
N GLY A 153 3.30 -6.34 -5.77
CA GLY A 153 2.29 -5.29 -5.94
C GLY A 153 2.81 -3.88 -5.65
N LEU A 154 4.12 -3.67 -5.76
CA LEU A 154 4.82 -2.38 -5.50
C LEU A 154 4.76 -1.43 -6.72
N ASN A 155 3.87 -1.70 -7.65
CA ASN A 155 3.58 -0.96 -8.86
C ASN A 155 2.35 -0.05 -8.71
N ASP A 156 2.02 0.34 -7.48
CA ASP A 156 0.90 1.25 -7.27
C ASP A 156 1.18 2.63 -7.86
N ALA A 157 0.11 3.32 -8.24
CA ALA A 157 0.15 4.67 -8.78
C ALA A 157 -0.80 5.56 -7.99
N ILE A 158 -0.31 6.75 -7.65
CA ILE A 158 -1.05 7.79 -6.95
C ILE A 158 -1.38 8.87 -7.97
N PHE A 159 -2.67 9.08 -8.22
CA PHE A 159 -3.17 10.18 -9.03
C PHE A 159 -3.49 11.36 -8.12
N GLU A 160 -2.93 12.54 -8.42
CA GLU A 160 -3.34 13.79 -7.80
C GLU A 160 -4.36 14.47 -8.72
N ILE A 161 -5.62 14.51 -8.30
CA ILE A 161 -6.74 14.99 -9.10
C ILE A 161 -7.24 16.34 -8.57
N GLY A 162 -7.28 17.35 -9.44
CA GLY A 162 -7.94 18.63 -9.22
C GLY A 162 -9.46 18.48 -9.36
N ILE A 163 -10.17 18.36 -8.24
CA ILE A 163 -11.62 18.16 -8.24
C ILE A 163 -12.33 19.51 -8.28
N THR A 164 -13.16 19.72 -9.30
CA THR A 164 -13.98 20.92 -9.44
C THR A 164 -15.21 20.88 -8.50
N PRO A 165 -15.71 22.02 -8.02
CA PRO A 165 -16.80 22.05 -7.02
C PRO A 165 -18.12 21.40 -7.46
N ASN A 166 -18.34 21.27 -8.76
CA ASN A 166 -19.52 20.61 -9.32
C ASN A 166 -19.43 19.07 -9.32
N ARG A 167 -18.29 18.49 -8.90
CA ARG A 167 -18.05 17.03 -8.82
C ARG A 167 -17.77 16.55 -7.39
N PRO A 168 -18.64 16.81 -6.41
CA PRO A 168 -18.44 16.33 -5.04
C PRO A 168 -18.46 14.80 -4.97
N ASP A 169 -19.10 14.14 -5.93
CA ASP A 169 -19.11 12.68 -6.05
C ASP A 169 -17.70 12.09 -6.25
N ALA A 170 -16.80 12.83 -6.90
CA ALA A 170 -15.42 12.43 -7.18
C ALA A 170 -14.43 12.72 -6.03
N LEU A 171 -14.92 13.18 -4.87
CA LEU A 171 -14.12 13.34 -3.65
C LEU A 171 -13.87 12.01 -2.91
N SER A 172 -13.87 10.88 -3.64
CA SER A 172 -13.72 9.54 -3.08
C SER A 172 -13.19 8.54 -4.10
N HIS A 173 -12.59 7.44 -3.61
CA HIS A 173 -12.15 6.34 -4.47
C HIS A 173 -13.32 5.68 -5.19
N ILE A 174 -14.46 5.46 -4.51
CA ILE A 174 -15.68 4.93 -5.13
C ILE A 174 -16.19 5.87 -6.23
N GLY A 175 -16.18 7.18 -5.99
CA GLY A 175 -16.59 8.19 -6.97
C GLY A 175 -15.76 8.13 -8.24
N VAL A 176 -14.44 8.18 -8.10
CA VAL A 176 -13.52 8.09 -9.25
C VAL A 176 -13.59 6.73 -9.93
N ALA A 177 -13.73 5.63 -9.17
CA ALA A 177 -13.90 4.30 -9.75
C ALA A 177 -15.21 4.16 -10.54
N ARG A 178 -16.29 4.81 -10.10
CA ARG A 178 -17.56 4.87 -10.82
C ARG A 178 -17.42 5.63 -12.15
N GLU A 179 -16.68 6.74 -12.14
CA GLU A 179 -16.35 7.48 -13.37
C GLU A 179 -15.57 6.58 -14.35
N LEU A 180 -14.53 5.90 -13.88
CA LEU A 180 -13.74 4.99 -14.71
C LEU A 180 -14.56 3.82 -15.25
N SER A 181 -15.47 3.26 -14.43
CA SER A 181 -16.40 2.23 -14.88
C SER A 181 -17.25 2.71 -16.06
N ALA A 182 -17.77 3.95 -16.02
CA ALA A 182 -18.50 4.54 -17.12
C ALA A 182 -17.60 4.80 -18.35
N LEU A 183 -16.40 5.36 -18.16
CA LEU A 183 -15.46 5.69 -19.24
C LEU A 183 -14.91 4.48 -20.01
N TYR A 184 -14.84 3.32 -19.36
CA TYR A 184 -14.37 2.07 -19.94
C TYR A 184 -15.48 1.05 -20.22
N SER A 185 -16.74 1.39 -19.93
CA SER A 185 -17.88 0.47 -20.03
C SER A 185 -17.64 -0.86 -19.30
N LYS A 186 -17.03 -0.79 -18.11
CA LYS A 186 -16.71 -1.96 -17.28
C LYS A 186 -17.65 -2.03 -16.08
N PRO A 187 -17.97 -3.23 -15.56
CA PRO A 187 -18.81 -3.36 -14.37
C PRO A 187 -18.22 -2.60 -13.17
N PHE A 188 -19.08 -1.88 -12.45
CA PHE A 188 -18.76 -1.30 -11.16
C PHE A 188 -19.17 -2.26 -10.05
N ILE A 189 -18.22 -2.62 -9.18
CA ILE A 189 -18.40 -3.60 -8.12
C ILE A 189 -18.37 -2.85 -6.79
N ILE A 190 -19.49 -2.82 -6.08
CA ILE A 190 -19.53 -2.37 -4.68
C ILE A 190 -19.52 -3.61 -3.78
N PRO A 191 -18.55 -3.78 -2.88
CA PRO A 191 -18.53 -4.90 -1.95
C PRO A 191 -19.80 -4.94 -1.10
N SER A 192 -20.36 -6.13 -0.93
CA SER A 192 -21.45 -6.35 0.02
C SER A 192 -20.91 -6.29 1.45
N ILE A 193 -21.48 -5.42 2.27
CA ILE A 193 -21.12 -5.31 3.69
C ILE A 193 -22.09 -6.19 4.49
N LYS A 194 -21.55 -7.20 5.17
CA LYS A 194 -22.30 -7.96 6.19
C LYS A 194 -22.03 -7.34 7.55
N LEU A 195 -23.03 -6.67 8.11
CA LEU A 195 -22.99 -6.17 9.47
C LEU A 195 -23.34 -7.29 10.45
N VAL A 196 -22.58 -7.38 11.53
CA VAL A 196 -22.92 -8.20 12.69
C VAL A 196 -23.43 -7.23 13.75
N GLU A 197 -24.76 -7.20 13.91
CA GLU A 197 -25.42 -6.28 14.83
C GLU A 197 -25.75 -7.00 16.14
N SER A 198 -25.74 -6.24 17.23
CA SER A 198 -26.29 -6.72 18.51
C SER A 198 -27.81 -6.61 18.48
N GLU A 199 -28.50 -7.48 19.22
CA GLU A 199 -29.94 -7.33 19.47
C GLU A 199 -30.26 -6.18 20.45
N ILE A 200 -29.25 -5.63 21.13
CA ILE A 200 -29.40 -4.54 22.11
C ILE A 200 -29.67 -3.23 21.38
N SER A 201 -30.69 -2.49 21.82
CA SER A 201 -31.04 -1.21 21.20
C SER A 201 -30.00 -0.13 21.51
N ILE A 202 -29.64 0.68 20.51
CA ILE A 202 -28.79 1.86 20.71
C ILE A 202 -29.38 2.85 21.72
N ASN A 203 -30.71 2.90 21.84
CA ASN A 203 -31.44 3.80 22.75
C ASN A 203 -31.17 3.48 24.23
N GLU A 204 -30.60 2.31 24.55
CA GLU A 204 -30.13 1.99 25.90
C GLU A 204 -28.83 2.73 26.26
N PHE A 205 -28.10 3.26 25.28
CA PHE A 205 -26.79 3.90 25.45
C PHE A 205 -26.79 5.39 25.09
N ALA A 206 -27.47 5.74 24.00
CA ALA A 206 -27.54 7.11 23.51
C ALA A 206 -28.83 7.32 22.71
N SER A 207 -29.36 8.54 22.78
CA SER A 207 -30.47 9.01 21.96
C SER A 207 -30.01 10.15 21.06
N ILE A 208 -30.71 10.40 19.95
CA ILE A 208 -30.40 11.51 19.03
C ILE A 208 -31.69 12.30 18.80
N SER A 209 -31.58 13.63 18.86
CA SER A 209 -32.65 14.56 18.51
C SER A 209 -32.12 15.55 17.49
N ILE A 210 -32.74 15.58 16.31
CA ILE A 210 -32.41 16.55 15.26
C ILE A 210 -33.39 17.72 15.42
N GLU A 211 -32.88 18.85 15.91
CA GLU A 211 -33.69 20.06 16.13
C GLU A 211 -33.85 20.91 14.85
N ASP A 212 -32.87 20.86 13.95
CA ASP A 212 -32.85 21.55 12.66
C ASP A 212 -32.69 20.52 11.54
N ASP A 213 -33.82 19.96 11.11
CA ASP A 213 -33.90 18.95 10.05
C ASP A 213 -33.69 19.54 8.64
N LEU A 214 -33.69 20.87 8.51
CA LEU A 214 -33.40 21.55 7.25
C LEU A 214 -31.89 21.57 6.98
N ASN A 215 -31.07 21.89 7.99
CA ASN A 215 -29.61 21.90 7.86
C ASN A 215 -28.97 20.54 8.15
N CYS A 216 -29.63 19.69 8.95
CA CYS A 216 -29.19 18.33 9.25
C CYS A 216 -30.32 17.33 8.97
N PRO A 217 -30.64 17.05 7.70
CA PRO A 217 -31.75 16.15 7.35
C PRO A 217 -31.52 14.70 7.80
N ARG A 218 -30.29 14.34 8.15
CA ARG A 218 -29.94 13.01 8.63
C ARG A 218 -28.75 13.05 9.57
N TYR A 219 -28.93 12.43 10.73
CA TYR A 219 -27.86 12.02 11.63
C TYR A 219 -28.02 10.54 11.92
N SER A 220 -26.93 9.79 11.91
CA SER A 220 -26.93 8.34 12.19
C SER A 220 -25.73 8.01 13.05
N ALA A 221 -25.96 7.24 14.12
CA ALA A 221 -24.90 6.79 15.00
C ALA A 221 -24.97 5.27 15.17
N LEU A 222 -23.82 4.70 15.51
CA LEU A 222 -23.67 3.32 15.90
C LEU A 222 -22.76 3.30 17.12
N VAL A 223 -23.13 2.51 18.14
CA VAL A 223 -22.33 2.34 19.35
C VAL A 223 -21.49 1.07 19.20
N ILE A 224 -20.17 1.23 19.32
CA ILE A 224 -19.22 0.12 19.39
C ILE A 224 -18.73 0.05 20.83
N LYS A 225 -19.07 -1.03 21.53
CA LYS A 225 -18.62 -1.24 22.91
C LYS A 225 -17.29 -1.97 22.95
N ASP A 226 -16.56 -1.78 24.05
CA ASP A 226 -15.32 -2.47 24.37
C ASP A 226 -14.26 -2.32 23.27
N ALA A 227 -14.31 -1.19 22.54
CA ALA A 227 -13.33 -0.84 21.53
C ALA A 227 -12.02 -0.44 22.20
N GLU A 228 -10.94 -1.14 21.88
CA GLU A 228 -9.62 -0.83 22.41
C GLU A 228 -8.88 0.11 21.45
N ILE A 229 -8.44 1.27 21.96
CA ILE A 229 -7.68 2.24 21.17
C ILE A 229 -6.24 1.74 21.02
N LYS A 230 -5.83 1.48 19.79
CA LYS A 230 -4.50 0.95 19.44
C LYS A 230 -3.97 1.57 18.16
N GLU A 231 -2.72 1.25 17.84
CA GLU A 231 -2.22 1.48 16.49
C GLU A 231 -3.06 0.73 15.45
N SER A 232 -3.27 1.40 14.32
CA SER A 232 -3.88 0.81 13.14
C SER A 232 -3.03 -0.32 12.55
N PRO A 233 -3.67 -1.33 11.95
CA PRO A 233 -2.94 -2.38 11.23
C PRO A 233 -2.14 -1.77 10.08
N LYS A 234 -1.01 -2.40 9.73
CA LYS A 234 -0.06 -1.89 8.73
C LYS A 234 -0.72 -1.50 7.40
N TRP A 235 -1.60 -2.36 6.87
CA TRP A 235 -2.27 -2.08 5.59
C TRP A 235 -3.06 -0.76 5.59
N LEU A 236 -3.70 -0.42 6.72
CA LEU A 236 -4.49 0.79 6.87
C LEU A 236 -3.57 2.01 6.95
N LYS A 237 -2.50 1.91 7.75
CA LYS A 237 -1.47 2.96 7.86
C LYS A 237 -0.84 3.25 6.50
N ASP A 238 -0.45 2.20 5.77
CA ASP A 238 0.19 2.32 4.46
C ASP A 238 -0.72 3.04 3.46
N VAL A 239 -2.01 2.66 3.37
CA VAL A 239 -2.97 3.32 2.49
C VAL A 239 -3.14 4.79 2.84
N LEU A 240 -3.33 5.12 4.13
CA LEU A 240 -3.49 6.51 4.59
C LEU A 240 -2.26 7.37 4.28
N ILE A 241 -1.05 6.84 4.52
CA ILE A 241 0.20 7.55 4.21
C ILE A 241 0.29 7.87 2.72
N LYS A 242 -0.03 6.91 1.84
CA LYS A 242 0.05 7.12 0.40
C LYS A 242 -0.92 8.20 -0.11
N ILE A 243 -2.10 8.34 0.51
CA ILE A 243 -3.03 9.43 0.20
C ILE A 243 -2.72 10.75 0.93
N GLY A 244 -1.60 10.81 1.67
CA GLY A 244 -1.09 12.02 2.31
C GLY A 244 -1.62 12.27 3.72
N LEU A 245 -2.21 11.27 4.37
CA LEU A 245 -2.67 11.34 5.75
C LEU A 245 -1.65 10.73 6.71
N ARG A 246 -1.54 11.34 7.90
CA ARG A 246 -0.76 10.77 9.00
C ARG A 246 -1.65 9.86 9.84
N PRO A 247 -1.33 8.56 9.97
CA PRO A 247 -2.06 7.66 10.88
C PRO A 247 -1.96 8.12 12.34
N ILE A 248 -3.02 7.88 13.12
CA ILE A 248 -3.15 8.31 14.52
C ILE A 248 -3.47 7.10 15.41
N ASN A 249 -4.63 6.50 15.23
CA ASN A 249 -5.07 5.29 15.92
C ASN A 249 -6.18 4.60 15.12
N ASN A 250 -6.47 3.35 15.46
CA ASN A 250 -7.45 2.50 14.77
C ASN A 250 -8.83 3.14 14.60
N VAL A 251 -9.28 3.97 15.54
CA VAL A 251 -10.61 4.63 15.44
C VAL A 251 -10.58 5.79 14.44
N VAL A 252 -9.65 6.74 14.62
CA VAL A 252 -9.55 7.91 13.73
C VAL A 252 -9.18 7.49 12.31
N ASP A 253 -8.27 6.52 12.18
CA ASP A 253 -7.77 6.06 10.89
C ASP A 253 -8.86 5.35 10.08
N VAL A 254 -9.74 4.57 10.72
CA VAL A 254 -10.89 3.95 10.03
C VAL A 254 -11.88 5.01 9.55
N THR A 255 -12.16 6.05 10.35
CA THR A 255 -13.05 7.14 9.89
C THR A 255 -12.48 7.89 8.69
N ASN A 256 -11.17 8.16 8.69
CA ASN A 256 -10.47 8.76 7.56
C ASN A 256 -10.48 7.85 6.33
N TYR A 257 -10.23 6.55 6.51
CA TYR A 257 -10.27 5.58 5.43
C TYR A 257 -11.64 5.55 4.76
N VAL A 258 -12.73 5.44 5.54
CA VAL A 258 -14.10 5.42 4.99
C VAL A 258 -14.44 6.75 4.30
N MET A 259 -13.98 7.89 4.84
CA MET A 259 -14.14 9.19 4.20
C MET A 259 -13.50 9.22 2.81
N TYR A 260 -12.25 8.76 2.67
CA TYR A 260 -11.58 8.71 1.37
C TYR A 260 -12.11 7.59 0.46
N GLU A 261 -12.66 6.52 1.03
CA GLU A 261 -13.26 5.42 0.29
C GLU A 261 -14.57 5.83 -0.38
N THR A 262 -15.47 6.43 0.41
CA THR A 262 -16.88 6.64 0.07
C THR A 262 -17.25 8.11 -0.19
N GLY A 263 -16.43 9.05 0.30
CA GLY A 263 -16.73 10.48 0.28
C GLY A 263 -17.56 10.96 1.47
N GLN A 264 -17.88 10.06 2.42
CA GLN A 264 -18.66 10.38 3.62
C GLN A 264 -17.72 10.65 4.81
N PRO A 265 -17.60 11.90 5.29
CA PRO A 265 -16.91 12.17 6.54
C PRO A 265 -17.61 11.45 7.69
N LEU A 266 -16.81 10.86 8.58
CA LEU A 266 -17.26 10.22 9.80
C LEU A 266 -16.54 10.83 10.99
N HIS A 267 -17.18 10.74 12.16
CA HIS A 267 -16.60 11.14 13.43
C HIS A 267 -16.89 10.09 14.49
N ALA A 268 -15.99 9.97 15.46
CA ALA A 268 -16.12 9.08 16.60
C ALA A 268 -16.12 9.91 17.89
N PHE A 269 -17.09 9.66 18.76
CA PHE A 269 -17.19 10.26 20.07
C PHE A 269 -16.89 9.21 21.14
N ASP A 270 -16.29 9.64 22.24
CA ASP A 270 -16.21 8.83 23.45
C ASP A 270 -17.59 8.86 24.14
N LEU A 271 -18.25 7.71 24.16
CA LEU A 271 -19.61 7.57 24.70
C LEU A 271 -19.65 7.92 26.19
N ASP A 272 -18.59 7.64 26.95
CA ASP A 272 -18.55 7.89 28.39
C ASP A 272 -18.46 9.39 28.72
N LEU A 273 -18.06 10.20 27.75
CA LEU A 273 -17.98 11.66 27.86
C LEU A 273 -19.25 12.36 27.32
N LEU A 274 -20.20 11.60 26.77
CA LEU A 274 -21.46 12.15 26.24
C LEU A 274 -22.41 12.49 27.39
N ASN A 275 -22.46 13.77 27.76
CA ASN A 275 -23.32 14.22 28.85
C ASN A 275 -24.80 14.04 28.50
N GLY A 276 -25.55 13.38 29.40
CA GLY A 276 -27.00 13.17 29.25
C GLY A 276 -27.40 12.07 28.27
N HIS A 277 -26.45 11.32 27.69
CA HIS A 277 -26.72 10.24 26.74
C HIS A 277 -27.65 10.66 25.59
N LYS A 278 -27.54 11.93 25.14
CA LYS A 278 -28.38 12.55 24.11
C LYS A 278 -27.58 13.53 23.26
#